data_AF-A0A9R1QNG8-F1
#
_entry.id   AF-A0A9R1QNG8-F1
#
_cell.length_a   1.000
_cell.length_b   1.000
_cell.length_c   1.000
_cell.angle_alpha   90.00
_cell.angle_beta   90.00
_cell.angle_gamma   90.00
#
_symmetry.space_group_name_H-M   'P 1'
#
loop_
_entity.id
_entity.type
_entity.pdbx_description
1 polymer ?
#
loop_
_entity_poly.entity_id
_entity_poly.type
_entity_poly.pdbx_seq_one_letter_code
_entity_poly.pdbx_strand_id
1 'polypeptide(L)'
;MAQSLTGGATPFCCYPHPPSYAAGRATPTAPPSTRRRVVASASPTPPPPAIEGRGVGFSVTTRRGLVLPVLKDCSLCVPPGQLWMLLGPNGCGKSTLLKVVMPTVESDVAFGLGKLNLSLDEVRSRVSQSLDAVGMLSYSQRPIQTLSGGQKQRVAIAGALAEASKVLLLDELTTFLDEYDQMGVVKAVRNSVTASGEVAALWVTHRLEELRYADGAIYMEDGRTIIQGDVSSISRFIKRKQARYFGHFEL
;
A
#
# COMPACT_ATOMS: atom_id res chain seq x y z
N MET A 1 -13.76 5.20 -23.23
CA MET A 1 -13.34 6.21 -24.22
C MET A 1 -11.85 6.43 -24.05
N ALA A 2 -11.07 6.08 -25.07
CA ALA A 2 -9.64 6.36 -25.12
C ALA A 2 -9.43 7.87 -25.28
N GLN A 3 -8.63 8.48 -24.41
CA GLN A 3 -8.08 9.80 -24.64
C GLN A 3 -6.57 9.71 -24.42
N SER A 4 -5.86 9.98 -25.51
CA SER A 4 -4.42 10.20 -25.57
C SER A 4 -4.06 11.38 -24.68
N LEU A 5 -3.25 11.15 -23.66
CA LEU A 5 -2.59 12.20 -22.88
C LEU A 5 -1.18 12.37 -23.46
N THR A 6 -1.06 13.30 -24.41
CA THR A 6 0.23 13.88 -24.80
C THR A 6 0.54 15.00 -23.82
N GLY A 7 1.56 14.80 -22.99
CA GLY A 7 1.98 15.79 -22.00
C GLY A 7 3.02 15.19 -21.06
N GLY A 8 4.28 15.25 -21.46
CA GLY A 8 5.40 14.90 -20.59
C GLY A 8 5.47 15.86 -19.41
N ALA A 9 5.18 15.34 -18.22
CA ALA A 9 5.51 15.98 -16.96
C ALA A 9 5.82 14.84 -15.99
N THR A 10 7.06 14.74 -15.50
CA THR A 10 7.40 13.89 -14.37
C THR A 10 6.86 14.57 -13.11
N PRO A 11 5.77 14.09 -12.48
CA PRO A 11 5.19 14.77 -11.34
C PRO A 11 5.60 13.99 -10.09
N PHE A 12 6.31 14.64 -9.18
CA PHE A 12 6.71 14.13 -7.86
C PHE A 12 7.93 13.21 -7.83
N CYS A 13 8.92 13.62 -7.04
CA CYS A 13 10.10 12.83 -6.69
C CYS A 13 10.11 12.70 -5.16
N CYS A 14 9.87 11.49 -4.66
CA CYS A 14 10.09 11.16 -3.24
C CYS A 14 11.50 10.58 -3.14
N TYR A 15 12.40 11.23 -2.41
CA TYR A 15 13.78 10.78 -2.26
C TYR A 15 13.89 9.65 -1.22
N PRO A 16 14.64 8.56 -1.48
CA PRO A 16 14.97 7.58 -0.47
C PRO A 16 16.05 8.11 0.50
N HIS A 17 15.90 7.85 1.79
CA HIS A 17 16.91 8.15 2.81
C HIS A 17 17.99 7.05 2.86
N PRO A 18 19.29 7.38 3.01
CA PRO A 18 20.31 6.39 3.33
C PRO A 18 20.31 6.05 4.84
N PRO A 19 20.61 4.79 5.25
CA PRO A 19 20.85 4.46 6.64
C PRO A 19 22.27 4.92 7.04
N SER A 20 22.36 5.95 7.87
CA SER A 20 23.59 6.26 8.61
C SER A 20 23.58 5.48 9.92
N TYR A 21 24.32 4.37 10.02
CA TYR A 21 25.01 3.99 11.27
C TYR A 21 26.18 3.03 10.95
N ALA A 22 27.38 3.59 10.81
CA ALA A 22 28.62 2.84 10.90
C ALA A 22 29.05 2.77 12.38
N ALA A 23 29.28 1.55 12.86
CA ALA A 23 29.84 1.26 14.17
C ALA A 23 31.32 1.68 14.25
N GLY A 24 31.75 2.19 15.40
CA GLY A 24 33.17 2.44 15.68
C GLY A 24 33.41 2.88 17.12
N ARG A 25 33.82 1.94 17.98
CA ARG A 25 34.45 2.22 19.27
C ARG A 25 35.75 3.02 19.03
N ALA A 26 35.96 4.10 19.78
CA ALA A 26 37.29 4.68 19.98
C ALA A 26 37.40 5.32 21.37
N THR A 27 38.48 4.99 22.06
CA THR A 27 38.96 5.50 23.36
C THR A 27 39.42 6.96 23.30
N PRO A 28 39.45 7.71 24.42
CA PRO A 28 39.82 9.12 24.42
C PRO A 28 41.32 9.33 24.71
N THR A 29 42.01 10.08 23.86
CA THR A 29 43.26 10.78 24.23
C THR A 29 43.27 12.17 23.60
N ALA A 30 43.52 13.18 24.43
CA ALA A 30 43.50 14.62 24.11
C ALA A 30 44.75 15.11 23.31
N PRO A 31 44.69 16.29 22.64
CA PRO A 31 45.75 16.79 21.74
C PRO A 31 46.62 17.89 22.37
N PRO A 32 47.61 18.46 21.63
CA PRO A 32 47.36 19.86 21.21
C PRO A 32 47.90 20.30 19.84
N SER A 33 47.10 21.23 19.29
CA SER A 33 47.43 22.42 18.50
C SER A 33 48.20 22.29 17.17
N THR A 34 47.46 22.54 16.08
CA THR A 34 47.96 23.39 14.99
C THR A 34 46.77 24.10 14.33
N ARG A 35 46.91 25.42 14.15
CA ARG A 35 45.89 26.33 13.59
C ARG A 35 45.39 25.80 12.25
N ARG A 36 44.13 25.36 12.20
CA ARG A 36 43.46 25.00 10.95
C ARG A 36 42.70 26.20 10.43
N ARG A 37 43.05 26.60 9.21
CA ARG A 37 42.31 27.53 8.34
C ARG A 37 40.80 27.31 8.51
N VAL A 38 40.07 28.39 8.81
CA VAL A 38 38.62 28.43 8.68
C VAL A 38 38.30 28.29 7.19
N VAL A 39 38.08 27.05 6.76
CA VAL A 39 37.34 26.78 5.52
C VAL A 39 35.89 27.07 5.88
N ALA A 40 35.27 28.01 5.17
CA ALA A 40 33.85 28.32 5.30
C ALA A 40 33.06 27.01 5.31
N SER A 41 32.42 26.71 6.45
CA SER A 41 31.55 25.57 6.57
C SER A 41 30.40 25.78 5.60
N ALA A 42 30.38 25.00 4.51
CA ALA A 42 29.17 24.85 3.72
C ALA A 42 28.04 24.50 4.69
N SER A 43 27.04 25.37 4.77
CA SER A 43 25.82 25.09 5.54
C SER A 43 25.30 23.71 5.12
N PRO A 44 24.96 22.81 6.06
CA PRO A 44 24.39 21.52 5.68
C PRO A 44 23.16 21.79 4.83
N THR A 45 23.17 21.29 3.59
CA THR A 45 22.01 21.33 2.70
C THR A 45 20.82 20.75 3.46
N PRO A 46 19.69 21.48 3.55
CA PRO A 46 18.54 20.97 4.28
C PRO A 46 18.13 19.62 3.69
N PRO A 47 17.70 18.67 4.53
CA PRO A 47 17.28 17.35 4.05
C PRO A 47 16.16 17.52 3.02
N PRO A 48 16.15 16.66 1.97
CA PRO A 48 15.13 16.75 0.93
C PRO A 48 13.73 16.63 1.55
N PRO A 49 12.73 17.33 0.99
CA PRO A 49 11.35 17.24 1.45
C PRO A 49 10.81 15.82 1.28
N ALA A 50 9.94 15.40 2.19
CA ALA A 50 9.25 14.11 2.13
C ALA A 50 8.18 14.08 1.02
N ILE A 51 7.54 15.23 0.75
CA ILE A 51 6.62 15.40 -0.37
C ILE A 51 6.92 16.74 -1.02
N GLU A 52 7.15 16.75 -2.33
CA GLU A 52 7.36 17.98 -3.10
C GLU A 52 6.57 17.96 -4.41
N GLY A 53 5.65 18.92 -4.55
CA GLY A 53 4.97 19.21 -5.80
C GLY A 53 5.29 20.63 -6.24
N ARG A 54 5.62 20.83 -7.52
CA ARG A 54 5.86 22.16 -8.10
C ARG A 54 4.97 22.36 -9.31
N GLY A 55 4.26 23.47 -9.34
CA GLY A 55 3.45 23.92 -10.47
C GLY A 55 2.40 22.93 -10.95
N VAL A 56 1.75 22.23 -10.02
CA VAL A 56 0.75 21.22 -10.34
C VAL A 56 -0.51 21.89 -10.93
N GLY A 57 -0.74 21.67 -12.22
CA GLY A 57 -1.95 22.08 -12.93
C GLY A 57 -2.83 20.89 -13.27
N PHE A 58 -4.16 21.07 -13.20
CA PHE A 58 -5.12 20.03 -13.60
C PHE A 58 -6.44 20.64 -14.04
N SER A 59 -6.97 20.14 -15.15
CA SER A 59 -8.23 20.61 -15.73
C SER A 59 -9.18 19.44 -15.98
N VAL A 60 -10.48 19.68 -15.80
CA VAL A 60 -11.55 18.70 -16.08
C VAL A 60 -12.38 19.17 -17.25
N THR A 61 -12.62 18.29 -18.21
CA THR A 61 -13.54 18.54 -19.32
C THR A 61 -14.97 18.19 -18.91
N THR A 62 -15.87 19.17 -18.98
CA THR A 62 -17.30 18.98 -18.68
C THR A 62 -18.02 18.22 -19.80
N ARG A 63 -19.25 17.74 -19.52
CA ARG A 63 -20.12 17.10 -20.53
C ARG A 63 -20.44 17.99 -21.73
N ARG A 64 -20.27 19.31 -21.61
CA ARG A 64 -20.46 20.30 -22.68
C ARG A 64 -19.16 20.61 -23.44
N GLY A 65 -18.08 19.86 -23.20
CA GLY A 65 -16.77 20.06 -23.82
C GLY A 65 -15.94 21.20 -23.23
N LEU A 66 -16.45 21.94 -22.23
CA LEU A 66 -15.69 23.02 -21.59
C LEU A 66 -14.57 22.44 -20.71
N VAL A 67 -13.34 22.91 -20.91
CA VAL A 67 -12.19 22.58 -20.07
C VAL A 67 -12.13 23.54 -18.89
N LEU A 68 -12.34 23.04 -17.68
CA LEU A 68 -12.34 23.82 -16.45
C LEU A 68 -11.04 23.55 -15.66
N PRO A 69 -10.17 24.55 -15.46
CA PRO A 69 -8.99 24.39 -14.63
C PRO A 69 -9.37 24.31 -13.15
N VAL A 70 -9.10 23.16 -12.53
CA VAL A 70 -9.38 22.87 -11.12
C VAL A 70 -8.15 23.16 -10.25
N LEU A 71 -6.95 22.84 -10.72
CA LEU A 71 -5.68 23.21 -10.08
C LEU A 71 -4.92 24.15 -11.01
N LYS A 72 -4.38 25.23 -10.43
CA LYS A 72 -3.66 26.27 -11.14
C LYS A 72 -2.34 26.47 -10.42
N ASP A 73 -1.26 25.92 -10.99
CA ASP A 73 0.12 26.13 -10.51
C ASP A 73 0.32 25.82 -9.02
N CYS A 74 -0.27 24.72 -8.54
CA CYS A 74 -0.19 24.38 -7.12
C CYS A 74 1.19 23.82 -6.76
N SER A 75 1.91 24.51 -5.88
CA SER A 75 3.19 24.05 -5.34
C SER A 75 3.06 23.75 -3.85
N LEU A 76 3.63 22.64 -3.38
CA LEU A 76 3.60 22.21 -1.99
C LEU A 76 4.91 21.51 -1.61
N CYS A 77 5.33 21.70 -0.37
CA CYS A 77 6.53 21.10 0.19
C CYS A 77 6.22 20.65 1.62
N VAL A 78 6.39 19.37 1.91
CA VAL A 78 6.19 18.77 3.23
C VAL A 78 7.54 18.24 3.72
N PRO A 79 8.12 18.80 4.80
CA PRO A 79 9.36 18.30 5.38
C PRO A 79 9.18 16.92 6.04
N PRO A 80 10.25 16.11 6.14
CA PRO A 80 10.20 14.83 6.85
C PRO A 80 9.90 15.02 8.35
N GLY A 81 9.16 14.07 8.93
CA GLY A 81 8.85 14.05 10.37
C GLY A 81 7.83 15.09 10.83
N GLN A 82 7.14 15.77 9.92
CA GLN A 82 6.15 16.80 10.26
C GLN A 82 4.73 16.41 9.82
N LEU A 83 3.74 16.71 10.65
CA LEU A 83 2.32 16.56 10.31
C LEU A 83 1.80 17.85 9.67
N TRP A 84 1.45 17.81 8.38
CA TRP A 84 0.93 18.94 7.63
C TRP A 84 -0.53 18.69 7.21
N MET A 85 -1.35 19.74 7.23
CA MET A 85 -2.77 19.67 6.86
C MET A 85 -3.03 20.48 5.58
N LEU A 86 -3.69 19.87 4.60
CA LEU A 86 -4.17 20.58 3.41
C LEU A 86 -5.57 21.14 3.66
N LEU A 87 -5.67 22.45 3.88
CA LEU A 87 -6.92 23.15 4.22
C LEU A 87 -7.40 24.04 3.06
N GLY A 88 -8.70 24.35 3.06
CA GLY A 88 -9.32 25.28 2.11
C GLY A 88 -10.83 25.06 1.97
N PRO A 89 -11.57 25.97 1.32
CA PRO A 89 -13.02 25.88 1.13
C PRO A 89 -13.46 24.62 0.36
N ASN A 90 -14.73 24.23 0.48
CA ASN A 90 -15.30 23.16 -0.33
C ASN A 90 -15.17 23.50 -1.83
N GLY A 91 -14.72 22.55 -2.64
CA GLY A 91 -14.52 22.74 -4.08
C GLY A 91 -13.20 23.40 -4.50
N CYS A 92 -12.31 23.80 -3.58
CA CYS A 92 -11.04 24.44 -3.96
C CYS A 92 -9.97 23.50 -4.57
N GLY A 93 -10.27 22.22 -4.76
CA GLY A 93 -9.37 21.27 -5.41
C GLY A 93 -8.54 20.37 -4.49
N LYS A 94 -8.72 20.38 -3.17
CA LYS A 94 -7.96 19.52 -2.21
C LYS A 94 -7.93 18.03 -2.61
N SER A 95 -9.11 17.43 -2.80
CA SER A 95 -9.21 16.03 -3.21
C SER A 95 -8.72 15.80 -4.64
N THR A 96 -8.75 16.83 -5.49
CA THR A 96 -8.19 16.77 -6.85
C THR A 96 -6.66 16.77 -6.79
N LEU A 97 -6.05 17.56 -5.91
CA LEU A 97 -4.61 17.58 -5.69
C LEU A 97 -4.11 16.20 -5.25
N LEU A 98 -4.79 15.55 -4.30
CA LEU A 98 -4.49 14.17 -3.92
C LEU A 98 -4.58 13.18 -5.09
N LYS A 99 -5.62 13.32 -5.93
CA LYS A 99 -5.78 12.45 -7.13
C LYS A 99 -4.70 12.67 -8.18
N VAL A 100 -4.15 13.88 -8.28
CA VAL A 100 -3.08 14.18 -9.24
C VAL A 100 -1.73 13.63 -8.75
N VAL A 101 -1.54 13.54 -7.43
CA VAL A 101 -0.33 12.95 -6.83
C VAL A 101 -0.27 11.43 -7.06
N MET A 102 -1.41 10.73 -7.04
CA MET A 102 -1.50 9.29 -7.31
C MET A 102 -2.55 9.01 -8.40
N PRO A 103 -2.22 9.29 -9.67
CA PRO A 103 -3.22 9.28 -10.74
C PRO A 103 -3.62 7.88 -11.17
N THR A 104 -2.78 6.87 -10.95
CA THR A 104 -2.93 5.52 -11.51
C THR A 104 -2.64 4.44 -10.48
N VAL A 105 -3.12 3.22 -10.75
CA VAL A 105 -2.83 2.02 -9.96
C VAL A 105 -1.33 1.75 -9.87
N GLU A 106 -0.60 1.92 -10.96
CA GLU A 106 0.86 1.76 -10.96
C GLU A 106 1.53 2.75 -10.00
N SER A 107 1.13 4.03 -10.04
CA SER A 107 1.68 5.06 -9.17
C SER A 107 1.40 4.79 -7.68
N ASP A 108 0.23 4.22 -7.36
CA ASP A 108 -0.14 3.82 -5.98
C ASP A 108 0.80 2.74 -5.43
N VAL A 109 1.01 1.67 -6.21
CA VAL A 109 1.89 0.56 -5.81
C VAL A 109 3.35 1.02 -5.77
N ALA A 110 3.78 1.84 -6.73
CA ALA A 110 5.13 2.39 -6.78
C ALA A 110 5.43 3.31 -5.58
N PHE A 111 4.42 3.99 -5.05
CA PHE A 111 4.59 4.92 -3.93
C PHE A 111 5.17 4.23 -2.69
N GLY A 112 4.73 3.00 -2.37
CA GLY A 112 5.27 2.21 -1.26
C GLY A 112 6.77 1.87 -1.40
N LEU A 113 7.30 1.90 -2.62
CA LEU A 113 8.70 1.61 -2.91
C LEU A 113 9.63 2.81 -2.76
N GLY A 114 9.10 4.04 -2.65
CA GLY A 114 9.92 5.26 -2.56
C GLY A 114 10.87 5.31 -1.35
N LYS A 115 10.62 4.48 -0.33
CA LYS A 115 11.50 4.31 0.84
C LYS A 115 12.73 3.43 0.57
N LEU A 116 12.74 2.69 -0.54
CA LEU A 116 13.78 1.74 -0.89
C LEU A 116 14.78 2.38 -1.87
N ASN A 117 16.06 2.07 -1.72
CA ASN A 117 17.10 2.48 -2.67
C ASN A 117 17.06 1.60 -3.93
N LEU A 118 15.99 1.73 -4.72
CA LEU A 118 15.79 1.00 -5.96
C LEU A 118 15.99 1.90 -7.17
N SER A 119 16.53 1.32 -8.24
CA SER A 119 16.50 1.93 -9.57
C SER A 119 15.05 2.00 -10.11
N LEU A 120 14.82 2.88 -11.07
CA LEU A 120 13.50 3.00 -11.71
C LEU A 120 13.07 1.69 -12.41
N ASP A 121 14.02 0.94 -12.95
CA ASP A 121 13.73 -0.34 -13.62
C ASP A 121 13.34 -1.42 -12.60
N GLU A 122 13.97 -1.45 -11.42
CA GLU A 122 13.56 -2.33 -10.32
C GLU A 122 12.18 -1.96 -9.78
N VAL A 123 11.88 -0.66 -9.62
CA VAL A 123 10.55 -0.19 -9.22
C VAL A 123 9.50 -0.67 -10.22
N ARG A 124 9.71 -0.42 -11.51
CA ARG A 124 8.79 -0.86 -12.58
C ARG A 124 8.61 -2.38 -12.59
N SER A 125 9.71 -3.12 -12.48
CA SER A 125 9.70 -4.57 -12.47
C SER A 125 8.87 -5.11 -11.30
N ARG A 126 9.11 -4.61 -10.07
CA ARG A 126 8.36 -5.02 -8.88
C ARG A 126 6.88 -4.65 -8.98
N VAL A 127 6.56 -3.43 -9.37
CA VAL A 127 5.17 -2.98 -9.54
C VAL A 127 4.44 -3.86 -10.54
N SER A 128 5.05 -4.15 -11.70
CA SER A 128 4.47 -5.03 -12.70
C SER A 128 4.24 -6.44 -12.17
N GLN A 129 5.24 -7.04 -11.50
CA GLN A 129 5.13 -8.38 -10.94
C GLN A 129 4.04 -8.47 -9.86
N SER A 130 3.98 -7.49 -8.96
CA SER A 130 2.99 -7.47 -7.89
C SER A 130 1.58 -7.23 -8.41
N LEU A 131 1.41 -6.36 -9.41
CA LEU A 131 0.11 -6.17 -10.06
C LEU A 131 -0.35 -7.41 -10.83
N ASP A 132 0.57 -8.14 -11.46
CA ASP A 132 0.26 -9.38 -12.16
C ASP A 132 -0.18 -10.48 -11.18
N ALA A 133 0.53 -10.64 -10.06
CA ALA A 133 0.20 -11.61 -9.01
C ALA A 133 -1.25 -11.49 -8.50
N VAL A 134 -1.77 -10.26 -8.44
CA VAL A 134 -3.14 -9.98 -8.00
C VAL A 134 -4.13 -9.79 -9.15
N GLY A 135 -3.73 -10.03 -10.41
CA GLY A 135 -4.61 -9.90 -11.58
C GLY A 135 -5.05 -8.46 -11.90
N MET A 136 -4.22 -7.47 -11.56
CA MET A 136 -4.48 -6.04 -11.76
C MET A 136 -3.57 -5.38 -12.81
N LEU A 137 -2.69 -6.13 -13.48
CA LEU A 137 -1.74 -5.58 -14.46
C LEU A 137 -2.41 -4.78 -15.60
N SER A 138 -3.54 -5.28 -16.12
CA SER A 138 -4.34 -4.60 -17.16
C SER A 138 -5.02 -3.31 -16.69
N TYR A 139 -5.04 -3.06 -15.38
CA TYR A 139 -5.58 -1.86 -14.75
C TYR A 139 -4.50 -0.88 -14.32
N SER A 140 -3.22 -1.15 -14.59
CA SER A 140 -2.06 -0.33 -14.17
C SER A 140 -2.23 1.17 -14.43
N GLN A 141 -2.67 1.54 -15.63
CA GLN A 141 -2.89 2.95 -16.03
C GLN A 141 -4.27 3.49 -15.65
N ARG A 142 -5.13 2.67 -15.04
CA ARG A 142 -6.49 3.07 -14.69
C ARG A 142 -6.44 3.97 -13.44
N PRO A 143 -7.29 5.02 -13.37
CA PRO A 143 -7.35 5.82 -12.16
C PRO A 143 -7.95 5.05 -10.97
N ILE A 144 -7.27 5.09 -9.83
CA ILE A 144 -7.59 4.31 -8.61
C ILE A 144 -9.04 4.55 -8.15
N GLN A 145 -9.50 5.79 -8.25
CA GLN A 145 -10.86 6.18 -7.85
C GLN A 145 -11.96 5.48 -8.66
N THR A 146 -11.64 4.93 -9.84
CA THR A 146 -12.60 4.23 -10.70
C THR A 146 -12.66 2.73 -10.46
N LEU A 147 -11.90 2.23 -9.49
CA LEU A 147 -11.86 0.84 -9.09
C LEU A 147 -13.02 0.49 -8.14
N SER A 148 -13.50 -0.74 -8.23
CA SER A 148 -14.40 -1.33 -7.22
C SER A 148 -13.70 -1.49 -5.87
N GLY A 149 -14.47 -1.83 -4.82
CA GLY A 149 -13.91 -2.13 -3.50
C GLY A 149 -12.91 -3.29 -3.55
N GLY A 150 -13.27 -4.40 -4.19
CA GLY A 150 -12.40 -5.56 -4.30
C GLY A 150 -11.16 -5.28 -5.15
N GLN A 151 -11.28 -4.48 -6.21
CA GLN A 151 -10.14 -4.04 -7.00
C GLN A 151 -9.15 -3.21 -6.18
N LYS A 152 -9.63 -2.25 -5.36
CA LYS A 152 -8.76 -1.46 -4.48
C LYS A 152 -8.03 -2.34 -3.47
N GLN A 153 -8.72 -3.34 -2.92
CA GLN A 153 -8.12 -4.29 -1.98
C GLN A 153 -7.03 -5.14 -2.64
N ARG A 154 -7.23 -5.59 -3.89
CA ARG A 154 -6.18 -6.26 -4.67
C ARG A 154 -4.98 -5.35 -4.92
N VAL A 155 -5.19 -4.08 -5.21
CA VAL A 155 -4.10 -3.09 -5.35
C VAL A 155 -3.33 -2.91 -4.04
N ALA A 156 -4.03 -2.87 -2.89
CA ALA A 156 -3.36 -2.82 -1.58
C ALA A 156 -2.48 -4.05 -1.31
N ILE A 157 -2.96 -5.25 -1.68
CA ILE A 157 -2.16 -6.49 -1.62
C ILE A 157 -0.94 -6.38 -2.54
N ALA A 158 -1.09 -5.88 -3.77
CA ALA A 158 0.04 -5.64 -4.67
C ALA A 158 1.07 -4.67 -4.08
N GLY A 159 0.62 -3.60 -3.42
CA GLY A 159 1.50 -2.68 -2.68
C GLY A 159 2.36 -3.42 -1.64
N ALA A 160 1.73 -4.24 -0.80
CA ALA A 160 2.43 -5.03 0.22
C ALA A 160 3.45 -6.00 -0.40
N LEU A 161 3.10 -6.66 -1.52
CA LEU A 161 3.99 -7.58 -2.24
C LEU A 161 5.16 -6.85 -2.90
N ALA A 162 4.92 -5.67 -3.46
CA ALA A 162 5.96 -4.87 -4.11
C ALA A 162 7.03 -4.46 -3.09
N GLU A 163 6.61 -4.17 -1.86
CA GLU A 163 7.50 -3.91 -0.72
C GLU A 163 8.20 -5.17 -0.17
N ALA A 164 8.04 -6.32 -0.84
CA ALA A 164 8.58 -7.62 -0.45
C ALA A 164 8.09 -8.12 0.93
N SER A 165 6.83 -7.82 1.27
CA SER A 165 6.20 -8.34 2.49
C SER A 165 6.08 -9.86 2.45
N LYS A 166 6.59 -10.54 3.48
CA LYS A 166 6.52 -12.00 3.64
C LYS A 166 5.27 -12.49 4.39
N VAL A 167 4.53 -11.58 5.00
CA VAL A 167 3.33 -11.89 5.76
C VAL A 167 2.22 -10.91 5.37
N LEU A 168 1.05 -11.45 5.00
CA LEU A 168 -0.17 -10.70 4.77
C LEU A 168 -1.14 -10.95 5.93
N LEU A 169 -1.47 -9.90 6.68
CA LEU A 169 -2.50 -9.93 7.71
C LEU A 169 -3.78 -9.34 7.12
N LEU A 170 -4.82 -10.15 7.03
CA LEU A 170 -6.04 -9.84 6.29
C LEU A 170 -7.23 -9.93 7.24
N ASP A 171 -7.77 -8.79 7.61
CA ASP A 171 -8.97 -8.70 8.46
C ASP A 171 -10.21 -8.60 7.58
N GLU A 172 -11.17 -9.51 7.77
CA GLU A 172 -12.47 -9.49 7.09
C GLU A 172 -12.37 -9.28 5.57
N LEU A 173 -11.44 -10.02 4.94
CA LEU A 173 -10.99 -9.84 3.54
C LEU A 173 -12.12 -9.69 2.51
N THR A 174 -13.24 -10.36 2.70
CA THR A 174 -14.36 -10.49 1.76
C THR A 174 -15.58 -9.66 2.16
N THR A 175 -15.54 -9.00 3.32
CA THR A 175 -16.69 -8.28 3.88
C THR A 175 -16.98 -7.02 3.07
N PHE A 176 -18.27 -6.72 2.87
CA PHE A 176 -18.76 -5.62 2.03
C PHE A 176 -18.43 -5.73 0.52
N LEU A 177 -18.04 -6.91 0.04
CA LEU A 177 -17.83 -7.19 -1.39
C LEU A 177 -18.95 -8.05 -1.97
N ASP A 178 -19.23 -7.86 -3.25
CA ASP A 178 -20.03 -8.81 -4.02
C ASP A 178 -19.24 -10.11 -4.29
N GLU A 179 -19.94 -11.17 -4.68
CA GLU A 179 -19.35 -12.50 -4.85
C GLU A 179 -18.20 -12.52 -5.89
N TYR A 180 -18.30 -11.70 -6.94
CA TYR A 180 -17.28 -11.60 -7.97
C TYR A 180 -15.99 -10.97 -7.41
N ASP A 181 -16.12 -9.86 -6.69
CA ASP A 181 -15.00 -9.18 -6.04
C ASP A 181 -14.39 -10.04 -4.92
N GLN A 182 -15.21 -10.73 -4.11
CA GLN A 182 -14.74 -11.69 -3.10
C GLN A 182 -13.84 -12.75 -3.73
N MET A 183 -14.31 -13.41 -4.78
CA MET A 183 -13.55 -14.46 -5.47
C MET A 183 -12.23 -13.91 -6.03
N GLY A 184 -12.27 -12.71 -6.62
CA GLY A 184 -11.07 -12.08 -7.17
C GLY A 184 -10.03 -11.77 -6.09
N VAL A 185 -10.44 -11.25 -4.93
CA VAL A 185 -9.52 -10.95 -3.81
C VAL A 185 -8.94 -12.24 -3.22
N VAL A 186 -9.76 -13.26 -2.97
CA VAL A 186 -9.29 -14.56 -2.46
C VAL A 186 -8.29 -15.20 -3.41
N LYS A 187 -8.57 -15.16 -4.72
CA LYS A 187 -7.65 -15.67 -5.75
C LYS A 187 -6.33 -14.90 -5.76
N ALA A 188 -6.36 -13.58 -5.62
CA ALA A 188 -5.15 -12.76 -5.54
C ALA A 188 -4.28 -13.18 -4.34
N VAL A 189 -4.87 -13.35 -3.16
CA VAL A 189 -4.13 -13.83 -1.97
C VAL A 189 -3.56 -15.23 -2.21
N ARG A 190 -4.36 -16.17 -2.73
CA ARG A 190 -3.90 -17.54 -2.99
C ARG A 190 -2.74 -17.57 -3.98
N ASN A 191 -2.85 -16.86 -5.09
CA ASN A 191 -1.77 -16.75 -6.08
C ASN A 191 -0.48 -16.17 -5.45
N SER A 192 -0.63 -15.17 -4.58
CA SER A 192 0.52 -14.52 -3.94
C SER A 192 1.25 -15.47 -2.98
N VAL A 193 0.51 -16.32 -2.26
CA VAL A 193 1.06 -17.34 -1.35
C VAL A 193 1.71 -18.49 -2.13
N THR A 194 1.08 -18.95 -3.22
CA THR A 194 1.55 -20.13 -3.96
C THR A 194 2.68 -19.85 -4.95
N ALA A 195 2.79 -18.63 -5.49
CA ALA A 195 3.76 -18.33 -6.54
C ALA A 195 5.22 -18.48 -6.10
N SER A 196 5.56 -18.01 -4.89
CA SER A 196 6.94 -18.08 -4.36
C SER A 196 7.11 -19.04 -3.19
N GLY A 197 6.02 -19.38 -2.49
CA GLY A 197 6.09 -20.12 -1.22
C GLY A 197 6.76 -19.34 -0.07
N GLU A 198 7.18 -18.09 -0.31
CA GLU A 198 7.84 -17.22 0.68
C GLU A 198 6.85 -16.35 1.46
N VAL A 199 5.63 -16.19 0.93
CA VAL A 199 4.59 -15.34 1.52
C VAL A 199 3.62 -16.21 2.31
N ALA A 200 3.43 -15.89 3.59
CA ALA A 200 2.36 -16.44 4.42
C ALA A 200 1.19 -15.45 4.49
N ALA A 201 -0.04 -15.94 4.57
CA ALA A 201 -1.23 -15.12 4.79
C ALA A 201 -2.01 -15.61 6.00
N LEU A 202 -2.38 -14.70 6.89
CA LEU A 202 -3.32 -14.93 7.98
C LEU A 202 -4.60 -14.14 7.68
N TRP A 203 -5.68 -14.86 7.40
CA TRP A 203 -6.98 -14.27 7.15
C TRP A 203 -7.92 -14.50 8.35
N VAL A 204 -8.31 -13.40 8.99
CA VAL A 204 -9.31 -13.36 10.06
C VAL A 204 -10.71 -13.26 9.45
N THR A 205 -11.58 -14.19 9.83
CA THR A 205 -12.98 -14.22 9.40
C THR A 205 -13.84 -14.93 10.43
N HIS A 206 -15.12 -14.54 10.50
CA HIS A 206 -16.16 -15.21 11.26
C HIS A 206 -17.01 -16.17 10.39
N ARG A 207 -16.73 -16.27 9.09
CA ARG A 207 -17.54 -17.02 8.11
C ARG A 207 -16.95 -18.41 7.86
N LEU A 208 -17.67 -19.45 8.29
CA LEU A 208 -17.20 -20.83 8.19
C LEU A 208 -17.02 -21.29 6.73
N GLU A 209 -17.84 -20.81 5.80
CA GLU A 209 -17.74 -21.17 4.38
C GLU A 209 -16.41 -20.77 3.73
N GLU A 210 -15.71 -19.79 4.28
CA GLU A 210 -14.43 -19.28 3.77
C GLU A 210 -13.25 -20.18 4.12
N LEU A 211 -13.43 -21.05 5.12
CA LEU A 211 -12.44 -22.06 5.52
C LEU A 211 -12.03 -22.96 4.35
N ARG A 212 -12.90 -23.15 3.36
CA ARG A 212 -12.62 -23.93 2.14
C ARG A 212 -11.45 -23.40 1.32
N TYR A 213 -11.08 -22.13 1.50
CA TYR A 213 -9.98 -21.50 0.78
C TYR A 213 -8.66 -21.59 1.52
N ALA A 214 -8.64 -21.99 2.79
CA ALA A 214 -7.44 -22.05 3.61
C ALA A 214 -6.74 -23.41 3.50
N ASP A 215 -5.45 -23.45 3.80
CA ASP A 215 -4.69 -24.71 3.92
C ASP A 215 -4.85 -25.32 5.33
N GLY A 216 -5.12 -24.48 6.33
CA GLY A 216 -5.43 -24.84 7.71
C GLY A 216 -6.00 -23.63 8.46
N ALA A 217 -6.42 -23.83 9.70
CA ALA A 217 -6.95 -22.73 10.51
C ALA A 217 -6.66 -22.90 12.01
N ILE A 218 -6.78 -21.78 12.71
CA ILE A 218 -6.72 -21.66 14.16
C ILE A 218 -8.11 -21.19 14.61
N TYR A 219 -8.73 -21.95 15.51
CA TYR A 219 -10.00 -21.57 16.12
C TYR A 219 -9.74 -21.03 17.53
N MET A 220 -10.23 -19.83 17.80
CA MET A 220 -10.02 -19.12 19.06
C MET A 220 -11.35 -18.84 19.78
N GLU A 221 -11.32 -18.89 21.12
CA GLU A 221 -12.42 -18.50 22.00
C GLU A 221 -11.87 -17.91 23.29
N ASP A 222 -12.54 -16.88 23.83
CA ASP A 222 -12.15 -16.21 25.09
C ASP A 222 -10.65 -15.82 25.13
N GLY A 223 -10.13 -15.37 23.99
CA GLY A 223 -8.72 -14.98 23.84
C GLY A 223 -7.73 -16.15 23.82
N ARG A 224 -8.18 -17.40 23.69
CA ARG A 224 -7.33 -18.60 23.69
C ARG A 224 -7.48 -19.39 22.40
N THR A 225 -6.38 -19.98 21.93
CA THR A 225 -6.42 -20.99 20.87
C THR A 225 -6.99 -22.29 21.42
N ILE A 226 -8.11 -22.73 20.86
CA ILE A 226 -8.81 -23.95 21.29
C ILE A 226 -8.35 -25.15 20.46
N ILE A 227 -8.20 -24.96 19.15
CA ILE A 227 -7.71 -25.98 18.22
C ILE A 227 -7.02 -25.32 17.03
N GLN A 228 -5.97 -25.97 16.52
CA GLN A 228 -5.29 -25.63 15.28
C GLN A 228 -5.11 -26.92 14.47
N GLY A 229 -5.32 -26.83 13.16
CA GLY A 229 -5.12 -27.97 12.28
C GLY A 229 -5.59 -27.73 10.85
N ASP A 230 -5.71 -28.82 10.10
CA ASP A 230 -6.27 -28.80 8.76
C ASP A 230 -7.76 -28.39 8.75
N VAL A 231 -8.24 -28.01 7.56
CA VAL A 231 -9.63 -27.59 7.33
C VAL A 231 -10.66 -28.63 7.80
N SER A 232 -10.39 -29.93 7.62
CA SER A 232 -11.34 -30.99 7.98
C SER A 232 -11.46 -31.15 9.50
N SER A 233 -10.35 -31.07 10.20
CA SER A 233 -10.25 -31.16 11.66
C SER A 233 -10.99 -29.98 12.31
N ILE A 234 -10.75 -28.76 11.82
CA ILE A 234 -11.43 -27.54 12.28
C ILE A 234 -12.94 -27.59 11.97
N SER A 235 -13.32 -27.94 10.73
CA SER A 235 -14.72 -28.06 10.32
C SER A 235 -15.51 -29.04 11.19
N ARG A 236 -14.91 -30.21 11.49
CA ARG A 236 -15.53 -31.23 12.33
C ARG A 236 -15.71 -30.75 13.77
N PHE A 237 -14.72 -30.04 14.31
CA PHE A 237 -14.79 -29.45 15.64
C PHE A 237 -15.95 -28.44 15.74
N ILE A 238 -16.03 -27.50 14.80
CA ILE A 238 -17.06 -26.45 14.79
C ILE A 238 -18.46 -27.06 14.65
N LYS A 239 -18.66 -28.01 13.72
CA LYS A 239 -19.95 -28.71 13.55
C LYS A 239 -20.40 -29.44 14.82
N ARG A 240 -19.50 -30.16 15.50
CA ARG A 240 -19.80 -30.83 16.77
C ARG A 240 -20.16 -29.85 17.87
N LYS A 241 -19.45 -28.71 17.92
CA LYS A 241 -19.70 -27.66 18.90
C LYS A 241 -21.06 -26.99 18.68
N GLN A 242 -21.40 -26.63 17.44
CA GLN A 242 -22.71 -26.08 17.07
C GLN A 242 -23.85 -27.04 17.40
N ALA A 243 -23.71 -28.34 17.08
CA ALA A 243 -24.74 -29.34 17.41
C ALA A 243 -25.04 -29.43 18.91
N ARG A 244 -24.02 -29.24 19.78
CA ARG A 244 -24.21 -29.21 21.24
C ARG A 244 -24.94 -27.96 21.73
N TYR A 245 -24.76 -26.82 21.06
CA TYR A 245 -25.52 -25.60 21.39
C TYR A 245 -26.99 -25.71 21.00
N PHE A 246 -27.29 -26.29 19.82
CA PHE A 246 -28.68 -26.48 19.39
C PHE A 246 -29.41 -27.55 20.21
N GLY A 247 -28.71 -28.59 20.70
CA GLY A 247 -29.29 -29.60 21.59
C GLY A 247 -29.63 -29.10 23.00
N HIS A 248 -29.22 -27.88 23.38
CA HIS A 248 -29.52 -27.28 24.68
C HIS A 248 -30.76 -26.35 24.69
N PHE A 249 -31.42 -26.15 23.55
CA PHE A 249 -32.64 -25.35 23.42
C PHE A 249 -33.94 -26.17 23.29
N GLU A 250 -33.88 -27.50 23.41
CA GLU A 250 -35.05 -28.41 23.40
C GLU A 250 -35.29 -29.09 24.77
N LEU A 251 -35.12 -28.38 25.88
CA LEU A 251 -35.55 -28.80 27.23
C LEU A 251 -36.20 -27.64 27.97
#